data_AF-A0A3N5N392-F1
#
_entry.id   AF-A0A3N5N392-F1
#
_cell.length_a   1.000
_cell.length_b   1.000
_cell.length_c   1.000
_cell.angle_alpha   90.00
_cell.angle_beta   90.00
_cell.angle_gamma   90.00
#
_symmetry.space_group_name_H-M   'P 1'
#
loop_
_entity.id
_entity.type
_entity.pdbx_description
1 polymer ?
#
loop_
_entity_poly.entity_id
_entity_poly.type
_entity_poly.pdbx_seq_one_letter_code
_entity_poly.pdbx_strand_id
1 'polypeptide(L)'
;FEVPKQPYRIAFIVFDQQVADRFEAWPNFVSTAPGISYAYLADYRRNRRDVCRRAPTLQRLAEALGVPTQTLERTVEHYNATGRGERPALSHPPFYALGPVKSYCVFADGGLRVSEQMEVLIAAGAPIPGLYAAGSVGQGGLLLEGHGHHLAWAFVSGRIAGRSVAARQPAEAGATA
;
A
#
# COMPACT_ATOMS: atom_id res chain seq x y z
N PHE A 1 -8.71 3.75 13.40
CA PHE A 1 -8.93 3.03 12.13
C PHE A 1 -10.28 2.33 12.18
N GLU A 2 -11.20 2.68 11.27
CA GLU A 2 -12.59 2.23 11.36
C GLU A 2 -12.91 0.99 10.52
N VAL A 3 -12.18 0.73 9.42
CA VAL A 3 -12.41 -0.43 8.54
C VAL A 3 -12.34 -1.79 9.26
N PRO A 4 -11.37 -2.06 10.16
CA PRO A 4 -11.33 -3.33 10.89
C PRO A 4 -12.53 -3.58 11.81
N LYS A 5 -13.28 -2.52 12.16
CA LYS A 5 -14.46 -2.58 13.03
C LYS A 5 -15.77 -2.78 12.25
N GLN A 6 -15.74 -2.68 10.92
CA GLN A 6 -16.92 -2.86 10.07
C GLN A 6 -17.28 -4.34 9.90
N PRO A 7 -18.55 -4.67 9.57
CA PRO A 7 -18.94 -6.01 9.15
C PRO A 7 -18.02 -6.54 8.05
N TYR A 8 -17.60 -7.81 8.18
CA TYR A 8 -16.64 -8.48 7.30
C TYR A 8 -15.26 -7.80 7.18
N ARG A 9 -14.97 -6.76 7.97
CA ARG A 9 -13.73 -5.97 7.95
C ARG A 9 -13.45 -5.34 6.59
N ILE A 10 -14.51 -4.94 5.88
CA ILE A 10 -14.44 -4.30 4.56
C ILE A 10 -15.08 -2.91 4.56
N ALA A 11 -14.69 -2.09 3.59
CA ALA A 11 -15.36 -0.84 3.25
C ALA A 11 -15.34 -0.62 1.72
N PHE A 12 -16.10 0.35 1.24
CA PHE A 12 -16.08 0.79 -0.16
C PHE A 12 -15.82 2.30 -0.22
N ILE A 13 -15.00 2.71 -1.19
CA ILE A 13 -14.80 4.12 -1.54
C ILE A 13 -15.82 4.45 -2.62
N VAL A 14 -16.79 5.31 -2.30
CA VAL A 14 -17.86 5.71 -3.24
C VAL A 14 -17.61 7.13 -3.73
N PHE A 15 -17.76 7.35 -5.04
CA PHE A 15 -17.58 8.64 -5.69
C PHE A 15 -18.38 8.74 -6.99
N ASP A 16 -18.43 9.91 -7.61
CA ASP A 16 -19.22 10.19 -8.81
C ASP A 16 -18.33 10.52 -10.02
N GLN A 17 -18.94 10.89 -11.15
CA GLN A 17 -18.20 11.15 -12.38
C GLN A 17 -17.22 12.33 -12.26
N GLN A 18 -17.56 13.36 -11.49
CA GLN A 18 -16.68 14.52 -11.31
C GLN A 18 -15.36 14.12 -10.64
N VAL A 19 -15.42 13.26 -9.63
CA VAL A 19 -14.21 12.71 -9.00
C VAL A 19 -13.51 11.74 -9.95
N ALA A 20 -14.26 10.89 -10.65
CA ALA A 20 -13.71 9.92 -11.58
C ALA A 20 -12.82 10.58 -12.64
N ASP A 21 -13.29 11.66 -13.27
CA ASP A 21 -12.57 12.38 -14.33
C ASP A 21 -11.20 12.89 -13.87
N ARG A 22 -11.08 13.28 -12.59
CA ARG A 22 -9.81 13.78 -12.04
C ARG A 22 -8.73 12.69 -11.99
N PHE A 23 -9.12 11.44 -11.80
CA PHE A 23 -8.22 10.29 -11.60
C PHE A 23 -8.01 9.45 -12.87
N GLU A 24 -8.31 10.02 -14.04
CA GLU A 24 -8.04 9.38 -15.33
C GLU A 24 -6.62 9.67 -15.85
N ALA A 25 -5.95 10.72 -15.35
CA ALA A 25 -4.64 11.15 -15.82
C ALA A 25 -3.83 11.93 -14.77
N TRP A 26 -2.54 12.14 -15.05
CA TRP A 26 -1.66 12.99 -14.25
C TRP A 26 -2.25 14.40 -14.05
N PRO A 27 -2.14 15.02 -12.86
CA PRO A 27 -1.33 14.62 -11.70
C PRO A 27 -2.02 13.70 -10.69
N ASN A 28 -3.31 13.37 -10.88
CA ASN A 28 -4.04 12.61 -9.86
C ASN A 28 -4.11 11.12 -10.25
N PHE A 29 -3.38 10.30 -9.52
CA PHE A 29 -3.40 8.85 -9.65
C PHE A 29 -4.03 8.21 -8.41
N VAL A 30 -4.62 7.02 -8.57
CA VAL A 30 -5.30 6.30 -7.48
C VAL A 30 -4.30 5.58 -6.57
N SER A 31 -3.28 4.97 -7.16
CA SER A 31 -2.24 4.21 -6.47
C SER A 31 -1.01 4.07 -7.37
N THR A 32 -0.01 3.30 -6.93
CA THR A 32 1.12 2.92 -7.79
C THR A 32 0.97 1.47 -8.27
N ALA A 33 1.15 1.29 -9.59
CA ALA A 33 1.29 0.06 -10.38
C ALA A 33 0.06 -0.78 -10.78
N PRO A 34 -1.01 -0.17 -11.31
CA PRO A 34 -1.88 -0.75 -12.35
C PRO A 34 -1.40 -0.32 -13.74
N GLY A 35 -0.56 -1.17 -14.34
CA GLY A 35 0.17 -0.89 -15.58
C GLY A 35 1.70 -0.77 -15.40
N ILE A 36 2.17 -0.85 -14.14
CA ILE A 36 3.58 -0.86 -13.62
C ILE A 36 4.02 0.44 -12.94
N SER A 37 3.40 1.59 -13.22
CA SER A 37 3.54 2.79 -12.39
C SER A 37 2.16 3.40 -12.12
N TYR A 38 2.05 4.72 -11.92
CA TYR A 38 0.81 5.40 -11.53
C TYR A 38 -0.47 4.78 -12.09
N ALA A 39 -1.37 4.46 -11.18
CA ALA A 39 -2.68 3.90 -11.46
C ALA A 39 -3.68 4.97 -11.79
N TYR A 40 -4.45 4.74 -12.84
CA TYR A 40 -5.64 5.53 -13.08
C TYR A 40 -6.89 4.69 -12.91
N LEU A 41 -8.04 5.34 -12.78
CA LEU A 41 -9.31 4.66 -12.66
C LEU A 41 -9.57 3.74 -13.87
N ALA A 42 -9.13 4.14 -15.06
CA ALA A 42 -9.13 3.30 -16.25
C ALA A 42 -8.42 1.94 -16.06
N ASP A 43 -7.29 1.92 -15.38
CA ASP A 43 -6.53 0.69 -15.14
C ASP A 43 -7.26 -0.25 -14.19
N TYR A 44 -7.90 0.29 -13.15
CA TYR A 44 -8.76 -0.49 -12.27
C TYR A 44 -9.96 -1.08 -13.02
N ARG A 45 -10.64 -0.28 -13.86
CA ARG A 45 -11.75 -0.77 -14.69
C ARG A 45 -11.31 -1.87 -15.67
N ARG A 46 -10.09 -1.75 -16.20
CA ARG A 46 -9.55 -2.71 -17.17
C ARG A 46 -9.07 -4.00 -16.50
N ASN A 47 -8.23 -3.86 -15.48
CA ASN A 47 -7.41 -4.94 -14.92
C ASN A 47 -7.96 -5.51 -13.60
N ARG A 48 -8.81 -4.75 -12.89
CA ARG A 48 -9.35 -5.11 -11.56
C ARG A 48 -10.86 -4.86 -11.49
N ARG A 49 -11.60 -5.45 -12.44
CA ARG A 49 -13.08 -5.41 -12.48
C ARG A 49 -13.72 -5.97 -11.21
N ASP A 50 -13.01 -6.84 -10.50
CA ASP A 50 -13.42 -7.37 -9.20
C ASP A 50 -13.56 -6.28 -8.13
N VAL A 51 -12.77 -5.20 -8.23
CA VAL A 51 -12.78 -4.11 -7.24
C VAL A 51 -13.29 -2.76 -7.74
N CYS A 52 -13.66 -2.64 -9.01
CA CYS A 52 -14.15 -1.39 -9.58
C CYS A 52 -15.57 -1.57 -10.14
N ARG A 53 -16.55 -0.97 -9.47
CA ARG A 53 -17.95 -0.96 -9.90
C ARG A 53 -18.34 0.42 -10.40
N ARG A 54 -19.18 0.46 -11.44
CA ARG A 54 -19.75 1.67 -12.04
C ARG A 54 -21.24 1.42 -12.29
N ALA A 55 -22.08 2.38 -11.95
CA ALA A 55 -23.52 2.29 -12.17
C ALA A 55 -24.14 3.67 -12.47
N PRO A 56 -25.23 3.74 -13.25
CA PRO A 56 -25.87 5.02 -13.58
C PRO A 56 -26.63 5.64 -12.39
N THR A 57 -26.97 4.86 -11.36
CA THR A 57 -27.70 5.32 -10.17
C THR A 57 -27.12 4.70 -8.90
N LEU A 58 -27.37 5.34 -7.74
CA LEU A 58 -26.99 4.79 -6.43
C LEU A 58 -27.68 3.46 -6.14
N GLN A 59 -28.95 3.30 -6.52
CA GLN A 59 -29.64 2.00 -6.46
C GLN A 59 -28.86 0.90 -7.20
N ARG A 60 -28.51 1.13 -8.47
CA ARG A 60 -27.78 0.13 -9.27
C ARG A 60 -26.38 -0.12 -8.72
N LEU A 61 -25.75 0.89 -8.11
CA LEU A 61 -24.47 0.73 -7.42
C LEU A 61 -24.63 -0.15 -6.16
N ALA A 62 -25.66 0.11 -5.35
CA ALA A 62 -25.94 -0.66 -4.14
C ALA A 62 -26.22 -2.14 -4.46
N GLU A 63 -27.03 -2.40 -5.49
CA GLU A 63 -27.28 -3.75 -6.02
C GLU A 63 -25.97 -4.44 -6.43
N ALA A 64 -25.10 -3.75 -7.16
CA ALA A 64 -23.81 -4.29 -7.60
C ALA A 64 -22.82 -4.56 -6.46
N LEU A 65 -22.96 -3.85 -5.35
CA LEU A 65 -22.14 -4.01 -4.14
C LEU A 65 -22.73 -5.00 -3.13
N GLY A 66 -24.00 -5.39 -3.29
CA GLY A 66 -24.71 -6.21 -2.30
C GLY A 66 -24.99 -5.47 -0.99
N VAL A 67 -25.14 -4.15 -1.03
CA VAL A 67 -25.48 -3.32 0.16
C VAL A 67 -26.92 -2.81 0.06
N PRO A 68 -27.60 -2.47 1.18
CA PRO A 68 -28.97 -1.98 1.13
C PRO A 68 -29.07 -0.62 0.40
N THR A 69 -29.89 -0.56 -0.65
CA THR A 69 -30.11 0.63 -1.48
C THR A 69 -30.45 1.88 -0.66
N GLN A 70 -31.50 1.78 0.16
CA GLN A 70 -31.96 2.92 0.98
C GLN A 70 -30.88 3.42 1.93
N THR A 71 -30.03 2.52 2.44
CA THR A 71 -28.92 2.92 3.32
C THR A 71 -27.88 3.73 2.54
N LEU A 72 -27.47 3.26 1.35
CA LEU A 72 -26.50 3.99 0.52
C LEU A 72 -27.03 5.35 0.08
N GLU A 73 -28.29 5.44 -0.37
CA GLU A 73 -28.92 6.70 -0.79
C GLU A 73 -28.94 7.72 0.35
N ARG A 74 -29.44 7.33 1.52
CA ARG A 74 -29.42 8.20 2.71
C ARG A 74 -28.01 8.60 3.13
N THR A 75 -27.02 7.72 2.99
CA THR A 75 -25.62 8.05 3.28
C THR A 75 -25.11 9.13 2.34
N VAL A 76 -25.42 9.04 1.05
CA VAL A 76 -25.02 10.05 0.06
C VAL A 76 -25.77 11.37 0.28
N GLU A 77 -27.07 11.32 0.58
CA GLU A 77 -27.86 12.50 0.94
C GLU A 77 -27.28 13.22 2.16
N HIS A 78 -26.99 12.46 3.23
CA HIS A 78 -26.38 13.01 4.44
C HIS A 78 -24.97 13.57 4.17
N TYR A 79 -24.16 12.88 3.37
CA TYR A 79 -22.86 13.36 2.94
C TYR A 79 -22.99 14.71 2.20
N ASN A 80 -23.89 14.77 1.22
CA ASN A 80 -24.11 15.98 0.41
C ASN A 80 -24.62 17.15 1.25
N ALA A 81 -25.53 16.89 2.21
CA ALA A 81 -26.09 17.93 3.07
C ALA A 81 -25.09 18.46 4.09
N THR A 82 -24.48 17.56 4.88
CA THR A 82 -23.72 17.94 6.09
C THR A 82 -22.35 17.28 6.21
N GLY A 83 -22.11 16.14 5.54
CA GLY A 83 -20.90 15.33 5.74
C GLY A 83 -19.71 15.66 4.83
N ARG A 84 -19.88 16.46 3.76
CA ARG A 84 -18.83 16.68 2.75
C ARG A 84 -17.71 17.63 3.19
N GLY A 85 -18.00 18.61 4.05
CA GLY A 85 -17.07 19.71 4.32
C GLY A 85 -16.79 20.52 3.04
N GLU A 86 -15.53 20.67 2.66
CA GLU A 86 -15.12 21.35 1.42
C GLU A 86 -15.10 20.43 0.19
N ARG A 87 -15.38 19.13 0.35
CA ARG A 87 -15.37 18.16 -0.75
C ARG A 87 -16.59 18.35 -1.67
N PRO A 88 -16.48 18.00 -2.96
CA PRO A 88 -17.61 18.06 -3.88
C PRO A 88 -18.75 17.15 -3.43
N ALA A 89 -19.97 17.57 -3.78
CA ALA A 89 -21.16 16.73 -3.63
C ALA A 89 -21.10 15.56 -4.63
N LEU A 90 -21.61 14.40 -4.21
CA LEU A 90 -21.83 13.26 -5.08
C LEU A 90 -23.20 13.40 -5.73
N SER A 91 -23.23 14.01 -6.92
CA SER A 91 -24.48 14.32 -7.63
C SER A 91 -24.42 14.10 -9.14
N HIS A 92 -23.25 13.75 -9.70
CA HIS A 92 -23.05 13.60 -11.13
C HIS A 92 -22.89 12.12 -11.51
N PRO A 93 -23.97 11.43 -11.93
CA PRO A 93 -23.85 10.06 -12.40
C PRO A 93 -22.95 9.97 -13.65
N PRO A 94 -22.36 8.80 -13.92
CA PRO A 94 -22.45 7.56 -13.16
C PRO A 94 -21.73 7.62 -11.81
N PHE A 95 -22.16 6.77 -10.89
CA PHE A 95 -21.53 6.56 -9.59
C PHE A 95 -20.58 5.37 -9.64
N TYR A 96 -19.52 5.44 -8.84
CA TYR A 96 -18.43 4.49 -8.79
C TYR A 96 -18.22 3.99 -7.37
N ALA A 97 -17.73 2.75 -7.27
CA ALA A 97 -17.22 2.21 -6.02
C ALA A 97 -15.91 1.46 -6.25
N LEU A 98 -14.90 1.78 -5.44
CA LEU A 98 -13.66 1.00 -5.31
C LEU A 98 -13.68 0.19 -4.01
N GLY A 99 -13.45 -1.11 -4.11
CA GLY A 99 -13.37 -2.00 -2.97
C GLY A 99 -13.73 -3.45 -3.30
N PRO A 100 -13.72 -4.36 -2.32
CA PRO A 100 -13.65 -4.06 -0.90
C PRO A 100 -12.24 -3.60 -0.47
N VAL A 101 -12.19 -2.47 0.25
CA VAL A 101 -11.02 -2.01 0.98
C VAL A 101 -10.92 -2.81 2.27
N LYS A 102 -9.72 -3.30 2.59
CA LYS A 102 -9.42 -4.11 3.78
C LYS A 102 -8.16 -3.57 4.43
N SER A 103 -8.05 -3.76 5.74
CA SER A 103 -6.81 -3.52 6.47
C SER A 103 -5.93 -4.78 6.40
N TYR A 104 -4.74 -4.64 5.82
CA TYR A 104 -3.73 -5.68 5.73
C TYR A 104 -2.41 -5.19 6.34
N CYS A 105 -1.64 -6.12 6.90
CA CYS A 105 -0.24 -5.86 7.22
C CYS A 105 0.54 -5.85 5.90
N VAL A 106 1.00 -4.67 5.47
CA VAL A 106 1.71 -4.49 4.19
C VAL A 106 3.23 -4.42 4.37
N PHE A 107 3.71 -4.05 5.55
CA PHE A 107 5.11 -3.97 5.90
C PHE A 107 5.34 -4.43 7.35
N ALA A 108 6.51 -4.97 7.62
CA ALA A 108 7.01 -5.20 8.97
C ALA A 108 8.34 -4.46 9.10
N ASP A 109 8.34 -3.34 9.83
CA ASP A 109 9.50 -2.46 9.96
C ASP A 109 10.57 -2.99 10.93
N GLY A 110 10.37 -4.18 11.49
CA GLY A 110 11.39 -4.89 12.25
C GLY A 110 12.51 -5.42 11.35
N GLY A 111 13.40 -6.22 11.94
CA GLY A 111 14.48 -6.88 11.22
C GLY A 111 15.67 -7.14 12.12
N LEU A 112 16.68 -7.77 11.54
CA LEU A 112 17.97 -7.94 12.17
C LEU A 112 18.64 -6.57 12.31
N ARG A 113 19.26 -6.33 13.46
CA ARG A 113 20.15 -5.17 13.64
C ARG A 113 21.39 -5.41 12.80
N VAL A 114 21.77 -4.44 11.99
CA VAL A 114 22.96 -4.52 11.12
C VAL A 114 23.93 -3.38 11.37
N SER A 115 25.22 -3.59 11.08
CA SER A 115 26.23 -2.52 10.98
C SER A 115 26.00 -1.68 9.71
N GLU A 116 26.78 -0.60 9.54
CA GLU A 116 26.80 0.18 8.29
C GLU A 116 27.25 -0.65 7.07
N GLN A 117 27.98 -1.74 7.30
CA GLN A 117 28.45 -2.68 6.28
C GLN A 117 27.46 -3.84 6.05
N MET A 118 26.28 -3.78 6.67
CA MET A 118 25.19 -4.76 6.61
C MET A 118 25.50 -6.10 7.30
N GLU A 119 26.50 -6.15 8.20
CA GLU A 119 26.77 -7.33 9.02
C GLU A 119 25.73 -7.44 10.12
N VAL A 120 25.19 -8.64 10.35
CA VAL A 120 24.23 -8.88 11.42
C VAL A 120 24.93 -8.76 12.78
N LEU A 121 24.33 -8.00 13.69
CA LEU A 121 24.88 -7.76 15.01
C LEU A 121 24.24 -8.65 16.08
N ILE A 122 25.07 -9.16 17.00
CA ILE A 122 24.57 -9.75 18.25
C ILE A 122 24.03 -8.66 19.19
N ALA A 123 23.38 -9.06 20.29
CA ALA A 123 22.85 -8.14 21.29
C ALA A 123 23.91 -7.17 21.87
N ALA A 124 25.14 -7.66 22.05
CA ALA A 124 26.28 -6.85 22.49
C ALA A 124 26.83 -5.87 21.43
N GLY A 125 26.29 -5.88 20.20
CA GLY A 125 26.69 -5.00 19.11
C GLY A 125 27.83 -5.50 18.23
N ALA A 126 28.43 -6.65 18.52
CA ALA A 126 29.48 -7.23 17.69
C ALA A 126 28.91 -7.91 16.42
N PRO A 127 29.59 -7.83 15.27
CA PRO A 127 29.15 -8.50 14.05
C PRO A 127 29.31 -10.01 14.14
N ILE A 128 28.35 -10.76 13.59
CA ILE A 128 28.46 -12.20 13.38
C ILE A 128 29.28 -12.44 12.11
N PRO A 129 30.47 -13.08 12.20
CA PRO A 129 31.33 -13.26 11.05
C PRO A 129 30.63 -14.01 9.90
N GLY A 130 30.65 -13.41 8.71
CA GLY A 130 30.08 -14.01 7.51
C GLY A 130 28.55 -13.91 7.38
N LEU A 131 27.86 -13.31 8.34
CA LEU A 131 26.40 -13.16 8.30
C LEU A 131 26.00 -11.70 8.01
N TYR A 132 25.25 -11.51 6.92
CA TYR A 132 24.79 -10.20 6.45
C TYR A 132 23.28 -10.21 6.22
N ALA A 133 22.64 -9.05 6.34
CA ALA A 133 21.22 -8.87 6.05
C ALA A 133 20.95 -7.57 5.29
N ALA A 134 20.03 -7.62 4.34
CA ALA A 134 19.63 -6.49 3.50
C ALA A 134 18.12 -6.51 3.24
N GLY A 135 17.59 -5.42 2.69
CA GLY A 135 16.15 -5.23 2.49
C GLY A 135 15.37 -5.23 3.80
N SER A 136 14.11 -5.68 3.76
CA SER A 136 13.24 -5.70 4.94
C SER A 136 13.84 -6.53 6.10
N VAL A 137 14.57 -7.61 5.81
CA VAL A 137 15.24 -8.41 6.85
C VAL A 137 16.34 -7.63 7.57
N GLY A 138 17.07 -6.76 6.86
CA GLY A 138 18.14 -5.91 7.40
C GLY A 138 17.69 -4.50 7.78
N GLN A 139 16.39 -4.20 7.78
CA GLN A 139 15.88 -2.85 8.06
C GLN A 139 16.04 -2.45 9.54
N GLY A 140 16.03 -3.45 10.45
CA GLY A 140 16.45 -3.27 11.83
C GLY A 140 15.65 -2.23 12.64
N GLY A 141 14.37 -2.02 12.33
CA GLY A 141 13.53 -1.03 13.03
C GLY A 141 13.49 0.35 12.36
N LEU A 142 14.19 0.58 11.25
CA LEU A 142 14.15 1.86 10.54
C LEU A 142 12.76 2.11 9.98
N LEU A 143 12.13 3.24 10.35
CA LEU A 143 10.84 3.64 9.80
C LEU A 143 11.03 4.29 8.43
N LEU A 144 10.37 3.74 7.41
CA LEU A 144 10.45 4.19 6.02
C LEU A 144 9.09 4.72 5.56
N GLU A 145 8.79 5.97 5.91
CA GLU A 145 7.44 6.53 5.80
C GLU A 145 7.01 6.97 4.38
N GLY A 146 7.97 7.06 3.45
CA GLY A 146 7.73 7.59 2.09
C GLY A 146 7.46 6.51 1.04
N HIS A 147 6.69 6.88 0.02
CA HIS A 147 6.44 6.03 -1.14
C HIS A 147 7.77 5.64 -1.82
N GLY A 148 7.99 4.34 -1.99
CA GLY A 148 9.19 3.80 -2.63
C GLY A 148 10.41 3.69 -1.72
N HIS A 149 10.35 4.14 -0.46
CA HIS A 149 11.51 4.08 0.45
C HIS A 149 11.98 2.65 0.72
N HIS A 150 11.06 1.68 0.88
CA HIS A 150 11.45 0.27 1.03
C HIS A 150 12.15 -0.30 -0.22
N LEU A 151 11.79 0.16 -1.42
CA LEU A 151 12.49 -0.22 -2.66
C LEU A 151 13.90 0.37 -2.68
N ALA A 152 14.02 1.66 -2.36
CA ALA A 152 15.32 2.33 -2.25
C ALA A 152 16.21 1.62 -1.22
N TRP A 153 15.67 1.30 -0.05
CA TRP A 153 16.38 0.56 0.98
C TRP A 153 16.83 -0.82 0.50
N ALA A 154 15.96 -1.59 -0.16
CA ALA A 154 16.31 -2.91 -0.69
C ALA A 154 17.48 -2.83 -1.69
N PHE A 155 17.47 -1.86 -2.60
CA PHE A 155 18.56 -1.68 -3.57
C PHE A 155 19.87 -1.23 -2.90
N VAL A 156 19.80 -0.26 -1.99
CA VAL A 156 20.99 0.33 -1.35
C VAL A 156 21.63 -0.65 -0.37
N SER A 157 20.85 -1.22 0.54
CA SER A 157 21.35 -2.21 1.51
C SER A 157 21.88 -3.46 0.81
N GLY A 158 21.19 -3.96 -0.23
CA GLY A 158 21.67 -5.09 -1.01
C GLY A 158 23.01 -4.81 -1.70
N ARG A 159 23.17 -3.61 -2.27
CA ARG A 159 24.44 -3.17 -2.88
C ARG A 159 25.56 -3.06 -1.85
N ILE A 160 25.30 -2.54 -0.66
CA ILE A 160 26.29 -2.45 0.42
C ILE A 160 26.67 -3.86 0.88
N ALA A 161 25.71 -4.70 1.23
CA ALA A 161 25.94 -6.07 1.68
C ALA A 161 26.78 -6.87 0.67
N GLY A 162 26.43 -6.81 -0.62
CA GLY A 162 27.18 -7.50 -1.67
C GLY A 162 28.63 -7.03 -1.79
N ARG A 163 28.89 -5.72 -1.65
CA ARG A 163 30.25 -5.17 -1.63
C ARG A 163 31.02 -5.60 -0.39
N SER A 164 30.40 -5.58 0.78
CA SER A 164 31.01 -5.99 2.04
C SER A 164 31.38 -7.46 2.04
N VAL A 165 30.50 -8.33 1.51
CA VAL A 165 30.76 -9.77 1.35
C VAL A 165 31.93 -10.01 0.40
N ALA A 166 31.94 -9.36 -0.76
CA ALA A 166 33.00 -9.54 -1.76
C ALA A 166 34.37 -9.02 -1.29
N ALA A 167 34.40 -7.97 -0.47
CA ALA A 167 35.63 -7.42 0.09
C ALA A 167 36.15 -8.23 1.30
N ARG A 168 35.33 -9.10 1.89
CA ARG A 168 35.73 -9.91 3.04
C ARG A 168 36.68 -11.02 2.58
N GLN A 169 37.90 -11.02 3.11
CA GLN A 169 38.78 -12.18 2.96
C GLN A 169 38.17 -13.36 3.73
N PRO A 170 38.22 -14.60 3.18
CA PRO A 170 37.79 -15.76 3.92
C PRO A 170 38.53 -15.78 5.26
N ALA A 171 37.81 -15.97 6.36
CA ALA A 171 38.48 -16.30 7.61
C ALA A 171 39.24 -17.61 7.35
N GLU A 172 40.55 -17.63 7.61
CA GLU A 172 41.30 -18.90 7.62
C GLU A 172 40.52 -19.85 8.52
N ALA A 173 40.10 -20.99 7.95
CA ALA A 173 39.46 -22.03 8.71
C ALA A 173 40.46 -22.45 9.79
N GLY A 174 40.26 -21.96 11.01
CA GLY A 174 41.15 -22.22 12.12
C GLY A 174 41.37 -23.71 12.22
N ALA A 175 42.62 -24.14 12.04
CA ALA A 175 43.06 -25.49 12.32
C ALA A 175 42.73 -25.76 13.79
N THR A 176 41.66 -26.51 14.03
CA THR A 176 41.39 -27.10 15.33
C THR A 176 42.47 -28.14 15.58
N ALA A 177 43.40 -27.80 16.48
CA ALA A 177 44.30 -28.74 17.13
C ALA A 177 43.57 -29.52 18.23
#